data_AF-A0AAD5V6A6-F1
#
_entry.id   AF-A0AAD5V6A6-F1
#
_cell.length_a   1.000
_cell.length_b   1.000
_cell.length_c   1.000
_cell.angle_alpha   90.00
_cell.angle_beta   90.00
_cell.angle_gamma   90.00
#
_symmetry.space_group_name_H-M   'P 1'
#
loop_
_entity.id
_entity.type
_entity.pdbx_description
1 polymer ?
#
loop_
_entity_poly.entity_id
_entity_poly.type
_entity_poly.pdbx_seq_one_letter_code
_entity_poly.pdbx_strand_id
1 'polypeptide(L)'
;MTKTRRQTKAKSAPQAADVESQPSSPLPSQPLFTLDIPDDIDTEALALLLPDAELETPSKDGIIALYRLVVAQSLESEGIQREVEGLKAEVDRKDIELDQAVQDKETAVSELESSLEKVRDELKQVKEDKEEIDSARATLQTQLSSISTAESATHSEVEQLKHKIEDIEREKRDLIGVVSRLKEDSVQRDEEIQTLRSNLKQARQEYQALESQLREVKSTETSTKFKLESLTQQLDLAKSEAERASADLATKSEEFSQYRRNKHSELVQLQASHDALSQNFTSLQSSHKTLQSTHTTQSRQLTQALDRIRDLEGQHSHREATFTAEVAGLKKLIGAMEQRENDNKKTVESIERDYETINERMERREATLREEA
;
A
#
# COMPACT_ATOMS: atom_id res chain seq x y z
N MET A 1 -76.53 82.48 -24.52
CA MET A 1 -77.81 82.60 -23.78
C MET A 1 -78.19 84.07 -23.70
N THR A 2 -79.50 84.37 -23.81
CA THR A 2 -80.20 85.67 -23.62
C THR A 2 -79.84 86.83 -24.58
N LYS A 3 -80.74 87.61 -25.19
CA LYS A 3 -82.18 87.53 -25.55
C LYS A 3 -82.53 88.89 -26.18
N THR A 4 -83.20 88.91 -27.36
CA THR A 4 -84.28 89.86 -27.81
C THR A 4 -83.95 91.37 -27.97
N ARG A 5 -84.58 92.24 -28.78
CA ARG A 5 -86.00 92.47 -29.19
C ARG A 5 -86.00 93.68 -30.19
N ARG A 6 -86.49 93.63 -31.44
CA ARG A 6 -87.86 93.85 -32.00
C ARG A 6 -88.59 95.18 -31.65
N GLN A 7 -89.06 95.89 -32.72
CA GLN A 7 -90.34 96.64 -32.96
C GLN A 7 -90.07 97.94 -33.76
N THR A 8 -90.48 98.17 -35.01
CA THR A 8 -91.81 98.43 -35.64
C THR A 8 -92.69 99.48 -34.95
N LYS A 9 -93.09 100.56 -35.66
CA LYS A 9 -94.38 100.71 -36.38
C LYS A 9 -94.98 102.14 -36.35
N ALA A 10 -95.34 102.64 -37.54
CA ALA A 10 -96.51 103.49 -37.90
C ALA A 10 -96.60 104.94 -37.37
N LYS A 11 -97.27 105.90 -38.03
CA LYS A 11 -98.58 105.81 -38.71
C LYS A 11 -98.94 107.13 -39.43
N SER A 12 -99.77 107.00 -40.48
CA SER A 12 -100.86 107.92 -40.94
C SER A 12 -100.49 109.30 -41.48
N ALA A 13 -101.10 109.84 -42.54
CA ALA A 13 -102.32 109.45 -43.26
C ALA A 13 -102.38 110.14 -44.65
N PRO A 14 -103.30 109.70 -45.54
CA PRO A 14 -103.37 110.04 -46.96
C PRO A 14 -104.55 111.00 -47.27
N GLN A 15 -104.81 111.17 -48.57
CA GLN A 15 -105.96 111.78 -49.28
C GLN A 15 -105.68 113.19 -49.82
N ALA A 16 -105.53 113.38 -51.13
CA ALA A 16 -106.42 113.12 -52.28
C ALA A 16 -107.37 114.30 -52.57
N ALA A 17 -107.62 114.45 -53.87
CA ALA A 17 -108.51 115.39 -54.55
C ALA A 17 -107.91 116.80 -54.70
N ASP A 18 -107.35 117.18 -55.85
CA ASP A 18 -107.98 117.31 -57.18
C ASP A 18 -108.90 118.55 -57.24
N VAL A 19 -108.97 119.10 -58.45
CA VAL A 19 -109.84 120.19 -58.90
C VAL A 19 -109.34 121.60 -58.57
N GLU A 20 -109.36 122.60 -59.45
CA GLU A 20 -109.49 122.76 -60.90
C GLU A 20 -109.55 124.29 -61.06
N SER A 21 -109.30 124.78 -62.26
CA SER A 21 -109.89 126.03 -62.76
C SER A 21 -109.52 127.34 -62.04
N GLN A 22 -108.53 128.04 -62.59
CA GLN A 22 -108.76 129.22 -63.45
C GLN A 22 -110.22 129.76 -63.50
N PRO A 23 -110.44 130.98 -64.02
CA PRO A 23 -109.79 132.26 -63.75
C PRO A 23 -110.93 133.30 -63.60
N SER A 24 -110.74 134.49 -64.16
CA SER A 24 -111.74 135.51 -64.51
C SER A 24 -111.92 136.66 -63.52
N SER A 25 -111.32 137.78 -63.94
CA SER A 25 -111.69 139.17 -63.70
C SER A 25 -113.22 139.39 -63.77
N PRO A 26 -113.76 140.57 -63.37
CA PRO A 26 -113.88 141.61 -64.40
C PRO A 26 -113.75 143.08 -63.91
N LEU A 27 -113.43 143.94 -64.89
CA LEU A 27 -113.93 145.31 -65.18
C LEU A 27 -115.14 145.86 -64.34
N PRO A 28 -115.56 147.14 -64.51
CA PRO A 28 -114.87 148.40 -64.89
C PRO A 28 -115.39 149.66 -64.13
N SER A 29 -114.63 150.77 -64.12
CA SER A 29 -115.17 152.14 -64.26
C SER A 29 -114.04 153.17 -64.30
N GLN A 30 -114.07 154.05 -65.29
CA GLN A 30 -113.26 155.27 -65.47
C GLN A 30 -113.30 156.21 -64.22
N PRO A 31 -112.35 157.16 -64.00
CA PRO A 31 -111.69 157.95 -65.06
C PRO A 31 -110.19 158.31 -64.89
N LEU A 32 -109.64 158.84 -66.00
CA LEU A 32 -108.52 159.80 -66.15
C LEU A 32 -107.13 159.50 -65.51
N PHE A 33 -106.10 159.46 -66.39
CA PHE A 33 -104.66 159.78 -66.19
C PHE A 33 -103.90 159.01 -65.09
N THR A 34 -102.71 158.41 -65.25
CA THR A 34 -101.56 158.53 -66.18
C THR A 34 -100.73 157.26 -65.95
N LEU A 35 -100.15 156.64 -66.97
CA LEU A 35 -99.29 155.44 -66.80
C LEU A 35 -97.82 155.85 -66.93
N ASP A 36 -97.13 155.90 -65.80
CA ASP A 36 -95.66 155.98 -65.71
C ASP A 36 -95.09 154.62 -66.12
N ILE A 37 -94.26 154.63 -67.16
CA ILE A 37 -93.51 153.46 -67.62
C ILE A 37 -92.36 153.26 -66.61
N PRO A 38 -92.24 152.07 -65.95
CA PRO A 38 -91.12 151.78 -65.04
C PRO A 38 -89.78 151.76 -65.77
N ASP A 39 -88.77 152.43 -65.19
CA ASP A 39 -87.42 152.62 -65.76
C ASP A 39 -86.64 151.31 -66.02
N ASP A 40 -87.13 150.18 -65.49
CA ASP A 40 -86.48 148.86 -65.63
C ASP A 40 -86.92 148.12 -66.90
N ILE A 41 -87.64 148.79 -67.80
CA ILE A 41 -88.06 148.24 -69.08
C ILE A 41 -87.08 148.72 -70.15
N ASP A 42 -86.17 147.82 -70.55
CA ASP A 42 -85.16 148.07 -71.58
C ASP A 42 -85.84 148.30 -72.94
N THR A 43 -86.08 149.57 -73.24
CA THR A 43 -86.81 150.01 -74.44
C THR A 43 -86.08 149.61 -75.72
N GLU A 44 -84.75 149.47 -75.70
CA GLU A 44 -83.96 148.96 -76.83
C GLU A 44 -84.23 147.46 -77.11
N ALA A 45 -84.37 146.64 -76.07
CA ALA A 45 -84.68 145.22 -76.24
C ALA A 45 -86.10 145.02 -76.80
N LEU A 46 -87.06 145.84 -76.35
CA LEU A 46 -88.42 145.81 -76.88
C LEU A 46 -88.51 146.32 -78.33
N ALA A 47 -87.72 147.33 -78.70
CA ALA A 47 -87.65 147.82 -80.08
C ALA A 47 -87.04 146.79 -81.05
N LEU A 48 -86.10 145.97 -80.58
CA LEU A 48 -85.49 144.90 -81.39
C LEU A 48 -86.47 143.75 -81.67
N LEU A 49 -87.42 143.53 -80.77
CA LEU A 49 -88.43 142.47 -80.91
C LEU A 49 -89.72 142.92 -81.62
N LEU A 50 -89.95 144.24 -81.81
CA LEU A 50 -91.11 144.79 -82.51
C LEU A 50 -90.75 146.00 -83.40
N PRO A 51 -90.35 145.79 -84.67
CA PRO A 51 -89.78 146.85 -85.50
C PRO A 51 -90.74 147.96 -85.98
N ASP A 52 -92.07 147.74 -85.99
CA ASP A 52 -93.04 148.61 -86.70
C ASP A 52 -94.19 149.15 -85.81
N ALA A 53 -94.06 149.17 -84.48
CA ALA A 53 -95.13 149.61 -83.58
C ALA A 53 -94.81 150.96 -82.92
N GLU A 54 -95.57 152.02 -83.24
CA GLU A 54 -95.51 153.31 -82.54
C GLU A 54 -96.21 153.18 -81.17
N LEU A 55 -95.43 153.10 -80.07
CA LEU A 55 -95.95 152.87 -78.71
C LEU A 55 -96.84 154.01 -78.17
N GLU A 56 -96.72 155.22 -78.72
CA GLU A 56 -97.52 156.37 -78.27
C GLU A 56 -98.97 156.35 -78.83
N THR A 57 -99.24 155.57 -79.89
CA THR A 57 -100.59 155.24 -80.35
C THR A 57 -100.68 153.74 -80.71
N PRO A 58 -100.84 152.85 -79.71
CA PRO A 58 -100.68 151.42 -79.95
C PRO A 58 -101.78 150.88 -80.87
N SER A 59 -101.36 150.48 -82.08
CA SER A 59 -102.14 149.67 -83.01
C SER A 59 -102.42 148.30 -82.38
N LYS A 60 -103.61 147.76 -82.67
CA LYS A 60 -104.08 146.44 -82.22
C LYS A 60 -103.05 145.31 -82.47
N ASP A 61 -102.22 145.44 -83.50
CA ASP A 61 -101.21 144.43 -83.86
C ASP A 61 -99.99 144.42 -82.92
N GLY A 62 -99.59 145.57 -82.37
CA GLY A 62 -98.45 145.66 -81.44
C GLY A 62 -98.70 144.94 -80.10
N ILE A 63 -99.93 145.05 -79.57
CA ILE A 63 -100.33 144.40 -78.31
C ILE A 63 -100.37 142.87 -78.47
N ILE A 64 -100.82 142.36 -79.62
CA ILE A 64 -100.88 140.91 -79.90
C ILE A 64 -99.48 140.32 -79.99
N ALA A 65 -98.53 141.04 -80.60
CA ALA A 65 -97.17 140.57 -80.74
C ALA A 65 -96.44 140.50 -79.39
N LEU A 66 -96.67 141.47 -78.49
CA LEU A 66 -96.14 141.45 -77.12
C LEU A 66 -96.73 140.29 -76.29
N TYR A 67 -98.03 140.02 -76.42
CA TYR A 67 -98.67 138.88 -75.75
C TYR A 67 -98.13 137.52 -76.25
N ARG A 68 -97.88 137.38 -77.57
CA ARG A 68 -97.24 136.19 -78.15
C ARG A 68 -95.83 135.97 -77.61
N LEU A 69 -95.07 137.04 -77.41
CA LEU A 69 -93.72 136.96 -76.85
C LEU A 69 -93.73 136.47 -75.41
N VAL A 70 -94.57 137.07 -74.55
CA VAL A 70 -94.66 136.69 -73.14
C VAL A 70 -95.10 135.23 -72.99
N VAL A 71 -96.04 134.78 -73.83
CA VAL A 71 -96.46 133.37 -73.86
C VAL A 71 -95.31 132.46 -74.30
N ALA A 72 -94.55 132.84 -75.33
CA ALA A 72 -93.38 132.07 -75.77
C ALA A 72 -92.31 131.96 -74.67
N GLN A 73 -92.00 133.06 -73.99
CA GLN A 73 -91.03 133.10 -72.89
C GLN A 73 -91.50 132.26 -71.69
N SER A 74 -92.81 132.28 -71.38
CA SER A 74 -93.37 131.47 -70.30
C SER A 74 -93.27 129.96 -70.58
N LEU A 75 -93.52 129.55 -71.83
CA LEU A 75 -93.38 128.16 -72.27
C LEU A 75 -91.91 127.71 -72.28
N GLU A 76 -90.99 128.60 -72.64
CA GLU A 76 -89.56 128.32 -72.61
C GLU A 76 -89.05 128.19 -71.16
N SER A 77 -89.50 129.04 -70.25
CA SER A 77 -89.17 128.95 -68.82
C SER A 77 -89.73 127.68 -68.17
N GLU A 78 -90.97 127.29 -68.51
CA GLU A 78 -91.53 126.00 -68.10
C GLU A 78 -90.77 124.81 -68.69
N GLY A 79 -90.26 124.93 -69.92
CA GLY A 79 -89.41 123.93 -70.57
C GLY A 79 -88.09 123.73 -69.83
N ILE A 80 -87.38 124.83 -69.55
CA ILE A 80 -86.12 124.81 -68.80
C ILE A 80 -86.35 124.27 -67.38
N GLN A 81 -87.46 124.62 -66.74
CA GLN A 81 -87.75 124.14 -65.39
C GLN A 81 -88.01 122.64 -65.35
N ARG A 82 -88.73 122.09 -66.34
CA ARG A 82 -88.87 120.64 -66.50
C ARG A 82 -87.55 119.96 -66.83
N GLU A 83 -86.68 120.58 -67.62
CA GLU A 83 -85.34 120.05 -67.89
C GLU A 83 -84.46 120.06 -66.64
N VAL A 84 -84.49 121.12 -65.84
CA VAL A 84 -83.76 121.20 -64.57
C VAL A 84 -84.28 120.18 -63.57
N GLU A 85 -85.60 120.01 -63.45
CA GLU A 85 -86.21 118.97 -62.62
C GLU A 85 -85.87 117.56 -63.13
N GLY A 86 -85.84 117.37 -64.45
CA GLY A 86 -85.42 116.11 -65.09
C GLY A 86 -83.95 115.79 -64.82
N LEU A 87 -83.05 116.76 -64.98
CA LEU A 87 -81.63 116.62 -64.68
C LEU A 87 -81.39 116.40 -63.19
N LYS A 88 -82.12 117.07 -62.30
CA LYS A 88 -82.05 116.81 -60.85
C LYS A 88 -82.50 115.39 -60.52
N ALA A 89 -83.61 114.93 -61.08
CA ALA A 89 -84.07 113.56 -60.89
C ALA A 89 -83.09 112.53 -61.47
N GLU A 90 -82.40 112.86 -62.57
CA GLU A 90 -81.35 112.01 -63.14
C GLU A 90 -80.09 112.00 -62.28
N VAL A 91 -79.67 113.15 -61.73
CA VAL A 91 -78.58 113.25 -60.76
C VAL A 91 -78.91 112.45 -59.50
N ASP A 92 -80.10 112.62 -58.91
CA ASP A 92 -80.52 111.87 -57.72
C ASP A 92 -80.55 110.35 -58.00
N ARG A 93 -81.00 109.93 -59.19
CA ARG A 93 -80.94 108.53 -59.59
C ARG A 93 -79.52 108.02 -59.73
N LYS A 94 -78.63 108.83 -60.33
CA LYS A 94 -77.22 108.48 -60.50
C LYS A 94 -76.50 108.41 -59.16
N ASP A 95 -76.83 109.30 -58.23
CA ASP A 95 -76.29 109.28 -56.86
C ASP A 95 -76.78 108.02 -56.11
N ILE A 96 -78.06 107.67 -56.21
CA ILE A 96 -78.58 106.41 -55.63
C ILE A 96 -77.93 105.18 -56.28
N GLU A 97 -77.76 105.17 -57.60
CA GLU A 97 -77.09 104.07 -58.32
C GLU A 97 -75.62 103.94 -57.92
N LEU A 98 -74.92 105.07 -57.76
CA LEU A 98 -73.54 105.09 -57.29
C LEU A 98 -73.44 104.65 -55.84
N ASP A 99 -74.30 105.13 -54.95
CA ASP A 99 -74.34 104.71 -53.55
C ASP A 99 -74.64 103.22 -53.42
N GLN A 100 -75.59 102.71 -54.22
CA GLN A 100 -75.87 101.27 -54.26
C GLN A 100 -74.67 100.48 -54.80
N ALA A 101 -74.02 100.95 -55.87
CA ALA A 101 -72.83 100.30 -56.42
C ALA A 101 -71.65 100.34 -55.44
N VAL A 102 -71.49 101.44 -54.69
CA VAL A 102 -70.49 101.57 -53.62
C VAL A 102 -70.81 100.62 -52.49
N GLN A 103 -72.06 100.53 -52.04
CA GLN A 103 -72.48 99.61 -50.99
C GLN A 103 -72.31 98.14 -51.41
N ASP A 104 -72.66 97.78 -52.64
CA ASP A 104 -72.46 96.43 -53.18
C ASP A 104 -70.96 96.09 -53.29
N LYS A 105 -70.12 97.08 -53.61
CA LYS A 105 -68.66 96.92 -53.62
C LYS A 105 -68.10 96.81 -52.21
N GLU A 106 -68.54 97.64 -51.27
CA GLU A 106 -68.13 97.59 -49.86
C GLU A 106 -68.51 96.27 -49.21
N THR A 107 -69.72 95.76 -49.47
CA THR A 107 -70.15 94.44 -49.00
C THR A 107 -69.33 93.32 -49.61
N ALA A 108 -69.09 93.35 -50.93
CA ALA A 108 -68.23 92.36 -51.58
C ALA A 108 -66.77 92.40 -51.09
N VAL A 109 -66.23 93.60 -50.84
CA VAL A 109 -64.90 93.79 -50.25
C VAL A 109 -64.88 93.22 -48.82
N SER A 110 -65.88 93.53 -48.00
CA SER A 110 -66.00 93.01 -46.64
C SER A 110 -66.12 91.48 -46.60
N GLU A 111 -66.90 90.89 -47.51
CA GLU A 111 -67.00 89.43 -47.64
C GLU A 111 -65.68 88.80 -48.07
N LEU A 112 -65.01 89.38 -49.07
CA LEU A 112 -63.70 88.92 -49.52
C LEU A 112 -62.64 89.04 -48.43
N GLU A 113 -62.59 90.16 -47.71
CA GLU A 113 -61.73 90.34 -46.54
C GLU A 113 -61.99 89.28 -45.47
N SER A 114 -63.27 89.01 -45.16
CA SER A 114 -63.64 87.96 -44.20
C SER A 114 -63.22 86.57 -44.66
N SER A 115 -63.31 86.27 -45.96
CA SER A 115 -62.90 84.99 -46.54
C SER A 115 -61.37 84.85 -46.58
N LEU A 116 -60.66 85.95 -46.88
CA LEU A 116 -59.21 86.00 -46.90
C LEU A 116 -58.68 85.80 -45.49
N GLU A 117 -59.29 86.42 -44.48
CA GLU A 117 -58.92 86.21 -43.08
C GLU A 117 -59.15 84.76 -42.65
N LYS A 118 -60.28 84.14 -43.00
CA LYS A 118 -60.53 82.71 -42.74
C LYS A 118 -59.48 81.80 -43.37
N VAL A 119 -59.18 82.00 -44.66
CA VAL A 119 -58.16 81.20 -45.36
C VAL A 119 -56.78 81.46 -44.77
N ARG A 120 -56.48 82.69 -44.34
CA ARG A 120 -55.22 83.04 -43.69
C ARG A 120 -55.08 82.32 -42.35
N ASP A 121 -56.15 82.24 -41.57
CA ASP A 121 -56.17 81.52 -40.30
C ASP A 121 -56.10 80.00 -40.48
N GLU A 122 -56.83 79.43 -41.45
CA GLU A 122 -56.69 78.01 -41.81
C GLU A 122 -55.26 77.68 -42.28
N LEU A 123 -54.64 78.56 -43.08
CA LEU A 123 -53.26 78.38 -43.55
C LEU A 123 -52.25 78.48 -42.40
N LYS A 124 -52.48 79.35 -41.41
CA LYS A 124 -51.68 79.37 -40.18
C LYS A 124 -51.85 78.06 -39.41
N GLN A 125 -53.08 77.60 -39.19
CA GLN A 125 -53.35 76.35 -38.48
C GLN A 125 -52.70 75.15 -39.17
N VAL A 126 -52.85 75.01 -40.48
CA VAL A 126 -52.23 73.91 -41.24
C VAL A 126 -50.70 73.97 -41.18
N LYS A 127 -50.10 75.17 -41.10
CA LYS A 127 -48.65 75.30 -40.91
C LYS A 127 -48.24 74.85 -39.51
N GLU A 128 -48.97 75.25 -38.48
CA GLU A 128 -48.74 74.81 -37.10
C GLU A 128 -48.86 73.29 -36.99
N ASP A 129 -49.95 72.70 -37.49
CA ASP A 129 -50.16 71.25 -37.50
C ASP A 129 -49.06 70.51 -38.27
N LYS A 130 -48.59 71.08 -39.40
CA LYS A 130 -47.48 70.52 -40.18
C LYS A 130 -46.19 70.54 -39.37
N GLU A 131 -45.87 71.64 -38.72
CA GLU A 131 -44.68 71.77 -37.86
C GLU A 131 -44.75 70.78 -36.69
N GLU A 132 -45.92 70.60 -36.08
CA GLU A 132 -46.14 69.59 -35.03
C GLU A 132 -45.92 68.18 -35.55
N ILE A 133 -46.49 67.81 -36.71
CA ILE A 133 -46.31 66.49 -37.33
C ILE A 133 -44.85 66.25 -37.72
N ASP A 134 -44.17 67.24 -38.30
CA ASP A 134 -42.76 67.13 -38.67
C ASP A 134 -41.89 66.94 -37.41
N SER A 135 -42.21 67.63 -36.31
CA SER A 135 -41.54 67.43 -35.01
C SER A 135 -41.80 66.04 -34.43
N ALA A 136 -43.04 65.53 -34.48
CA ALA A 136 -43.41 64.20 -34.00
C ALA A 136 -42.74 63.11 -34.86
N ARG A 137 -42.66 63.32 -36.17
CA ARG A 137 -41.95 62.42 -37.08
C ARG A 137 -40.45 62.38 -36.78
N ALA A 138 -39.82 63.53 -36.52
CA ALA A 138 -38.42 63.59 -36.14
C ALA A 138 -38.15 62.86 -34.81
N THR A 139 -39.03 63.02 -33.82
CA THR A 139 -38.89 62.31 -32.53
C THR A 139 -39.10 60.80 -32.67
N LEU A 140 -40.10 60.34 -33.42
CA LEU A 140 -40.29 58.91 -33.69
C LEU A 140 -39.12 58.31 -34.47
N GLN A 141 -38.55 59.03 -35.43
CA GLN A 141 -37.40 58.56 -36.21
C GLN A 141 -36.14 58.39 -35.33
N THR A 142 -35.92 59.30 -34.37
CA THR A 142 -34.81 59.17 -33.40
C THR A 142 -35.04 58.05 -32.39
N GLN A 143 -36.29 57.82 -31.98
CA GLN A 143 -36.64 56.65 -31.14
C GLN A 143 -36.43 55.33 -31.89
N LEU A 144 -36.82 55.27 -33.16
CA LEU A 144 -36.67 54.06 -33.99
C LEU A 144 -35.19 53.74 -34.23
N SER A 145 -34.35 54.75 -34.52
CA SER A 145 -32.91 54.54 -34.63
C SER A 145 -32.29 54.09 -33.31
N SER A 146 -32.67 54.69 -32.18
CA SER A 146 -32.22 54.29 -30.85
C SER A 146 -32.58 52.82 -30.54
N ILE A 147 -33.84 52.43 -30.77
CA ILE A 147 -34.30 51.05 -30.58
C ILE A 147 -33.54 50.09 -31.48
N SER A 148 -33.34 50.43 -32.76
CA SER A 148 -32.59 49.59 -33.70
C SER A 148 -31.12 49.38 -33.27
N THR A 149 -30.49 50.43 -32.74
CA THR A 149 -29.12 50.30 -32.19
C THR A 149 -29.10 49.46 -30.92
N ALA A 150 -30.09 49.59 -30.04
CA ALA A 150 -30.21 48.78 -28.83
C ALA A 150 -30.51 47.31 -29.16
N GLU A 151 -31.35 47.05 -30.16
CA GLU A 151 -31.64 45.70 -30.66
C GLU A 151 -30.36 45.04 -31.21
N SER A 152 -29.58 45.78 -32.00
CA SER A 152 -28.30 45.26 -32.53
C SER A 152 -27.30 44.97 -31.39
N ALA A 153 -27.21 45.84 -30.39
CA ALA A 153 -26.35 45.64 -29.22
C ALA A 153 -26.78 44.41 -28.41
N THR A 154 -28.06 44.30 -28.06
CA THR A 154 -28.60 43.16 -27.31
C THR A 154 -28.47 41.85 -28.08
N HIS A 155 -28.66 41.86 -29.40
CA HIS A 155 -28.43 40.67 -30.23
C HIS A 155 -26.97 40.21 -30.15
N SER A 156 -26.02 41.14 -30.25
CA SER A 156 -24.59 40.81 -30.11
C SER A 156 -24.23 40.27 -28.72
N GLU A 157 -24.84 40.81 -27.65
CA GLU A 157 -24.67 40.32 -26.29
C GLU A 157 -25.24 38.90 -26.12
N VAL A 158 -26.42 38.64 -26.70
CA VAL A 158 -27.04 37.30 -26.67
C VAL A 158 -26.15 36.27 -27.38
N GLU A 159 -25.59 36.59 -28.55
CA GLU A 159 -24.66 35.68 -29.25
C GLU A 159 -23.37 35.46 -28.45
N GLN A 160 -22.82 36.50 -27.81
CA GLN A 160 -21.66 36.35 -26.91
C GLN A 160 -21.98 35.45 -25.70
N LEU A 161 -23.16 35.60 -25.10
CA LEU A 161 -23.59 34.76 -23.97
C LEU A 161 -23.80 33.31 -24.41
N LYS A 162 -24.36 33.06 -25.60
CA LYS A 162 -24.48 31.70 -26.16
C LYS A 162 -23.12 31.03 -26.31
N HIS A 163 -22.14 31.71 -26.90
CA HIS A 163 -20.79 31.16 -27.03
C HIS A 163 -20.14 30.86 -25.67
N LYS A 164 -20.30 31.77 -24.69
CA LYS A 164 -19.81 31.51 -23.32
C LYS A 164 -20.48 30.29 -22.68
N ILE A 165 -21.78 30.10 -22.90
CA ILE A 165 -22.50 28.92 -22.40
C ILE A 165 -21.95 27.65 -23.07
N GLU A 166 -21.76 27.65 -24.39
CA GLU A 166 -21.20 26.50 -25.11
C GLU A 166 -19.79 26.14 -24.62
N ASP A 167 -18.94 27.13 -24.37
CA ASP A 167 -17.59 26.92 -23.85
C ASP A 167 -17.61 26.37 -22.43
N ILE A 168 -18.43 26.93 -21.53
CA ILE A 168 -18.62 26.41 -20.17
C ILE A 168 -19.17 24.98 -20.20
N GLU A 169 -20.08 24.65 -21.12
CA GLU A 169 -20.60 23.30 -21.27
C GLU A 169 -19.54 22.31 -21.78
N ARG A 170 -18.66 22.75 -22.69
CA ARG A 170 -17.50 21.94 -23.13
C ARG A 170 -16.56 21.67 -21.96
N GLU A 171 -16.15 22.71 -21.24
CA GLU A 171 -15.30 22.59 -20.05
C GLU A 171 -15.94 21.69 -18.98
N LYS A 172 -17.24 21.82 -18.73
CA LYS A 172 -17.98 20.95 -17.82
C LYS A 172 -17.92 19.48 -18.25
N ARG A 173 -18.10 19.19 -19.54
CA ARG A 173 -18.00 17.81 -20.06
C ARG A 173 -16.59 17.25 -19.88
N ASP A 174 -15.56 18.05 -20.13
CA ASP A 174 -14.16 17.65 -19.95
C ASP A 174 -13.84 17.39 -18.48
N LEU A 175 -14.28 18.28 -17.58
CA LEU A 175 -14.13 18.12 -16.13
C LEU A 175 -14.84 16.87 -15.61
N ILE A 176 -16.05 16.56 -16.10
CA ILE A 176 -16.74 15.31 -15.76
C ILE A 176 -15.93 14.10 -16.24
N GLY A 177 -15.35 14.16 -17.43
CA GLY A 177 -14.45 13.12 -17.94
C GLY A 177 -13.23 12.90 -17.05
N VAL A 178 -12.58 13.98 -16.59
CA VAL A 178 -11.45 13.92 -15.66
C VAL A 178 -11.88 13.34 -14.31
N VAL A 179 -13.01 13.79 -13.75
CA VAL A 179 -13.54 13.27 -12.48
C VAL A 179 -13.87 11.78 -12.58
N SER A 180 -14.43 11.33 -13.70
CA SER A 180 -14.71 9.91 -13.93
C SER A 180 -13.43 9.07 -13.94
N ARG A 181 -12.38 9.53 -14.63
CA ARG A 181 -11.08 8.85 -14.65
C ARG A 181 -10.45 8.82 -13.26
N LEU A 182 -10.43 9.94 -12.55
CA LEU A 182 -9.91 10.01 -11.17
C LEU A 182 -10.65 9.07 -10.22
N LYS A 183 -11.97 8.90 -10.41
CA LYS A 183 -12.77 7.97 -9.62
C LYS A 183 -12.40 6.51 -9.94
N GLU A 184 -12.21 6.17 -11.21
CA GLU A 184 -11.74 4.85 -11.64
C GLU A 184 -10.35 4.53 -11.09
N ASP A 185 -9.40 5.46 -11.21
CA ASP A 185 -8.06 5.34 -10.63
C ASP A 185 -8.09 5.18 -9.10
N SER A 186 -9.05 5.83 -8.42
CA SER A 186 -9.24 5.68 -6.97
C SER A 186 -9.71 4.28 -6.62
N VAL A 187 -10.67 3.72 -7.37
CA VAL A 187 -11.17 2.36 -7.17
C VAL A 187 -10.06 1.34 -7.39
N GLN A 188 -9.28 1.47 -8.46
CA GLN A 188 -8.13 0.61 -8.74
C GLN A 188 -7.10 0.65 -7.60
N ARG A 189 -6.77 1.85 -7.12
CA ARG A 189 -5.86 2.01 -5.97
C ARG A 189 -6.40 1.38 -4.68
N ASP A 190 -7.71 1.47 -4.43
CA ASP A 190 -8.34 0.83 -3.28
C ASP A 190 -8.28 -0.71 -3.38
N GLU A 191 -8.46 -1.28 -4.57
CA GLU A 191 -8.29 -2.72 -4.83
C GLU A 191 -6.84 -3.17 -4.63
N GLU A 192 -5.86 -2.42 -5.13
CA GLU A 192 -4.43 -2.66 -4.89
C GLU A 192 -4.09 -2.62 -3.40
N ILE A 193 -4.62 -1.63 -2.65
CA ILE A 193 -4.43 -1.56 -1.20
C ILE A 193 -5.02 -2.78 -0.49
N GLN A 194 -6.20 -3.26 -0.91
CA GLN A 194 -6.82 -4.45 -0.33
C GLN A 194 -6.00 -5.71 -0.60
N THR A 195 -5.51 -5.90 -1.83
CA THR A 195 -4.65 -7.03 -2.18
C THR A 195 -3.33 -7.01 -1.41
N LEU A 196 -2.67 -5.85 -1.32
CA LEU A 196 -1.44 -5.69 -0.53
C LEU A 196 -1.66 -5.97 0.96
N ARG A 197 -2.79 -5.54 1.54
CA ARG A 197 -3.16 -5.86 2.93
C ARG A 197 -3.37 -7.35 3.14
N SER A 198 -4.02 -8.03 2.18
CA SER A 198 -4.21 -9.48 2.21
C SER A 198 -2.86 -10.21 2.16
N ASN A 199 -2.00 -9.84 1.21
CA ASN A 199 -0.67 -10.42 1.04
C ASN A 199 0.20 -10.22 2.29
N LEU A 200 0.16 -9.02 2.89
CA LEU A 200 0.90 -8.72 4.12
C LEU A 200 0.39 -9.58 5.30
N LYS A 201 -0.93 -9.80 5.41
CA LYS A 201 -1.50 -10.69 6.43
C LYS A 201 -1.03 -12.13 6.23
N GLN A 202 -1.05 -12.63 4.99
CA GLN A 202 -0.57 -13.97 4.66
C GLN A 202 0.92 -14.12 4.98
N ALA A 203 1.76 -13.18 4.55
CA ALA A 203 3.20 -13.20 4.83
C ALA A 203 3.50 -13.19 6.35
N ARG A 204 2.71 -12.46 7.15
CA ARG A 204 2.83 -12.49 8.62
C ARG A 204 2.46 -13.85 9.21
N GLN A 205 1.44 -14.51 8.68
CA GLN A 205 1.05 -15.86 9.12
C GLN A 205 2.13 -16.88 8.76
N GLU A 206 2.64 -16.83 7.54
CA GLU A 206 3.75 -17.67 7.08
C GLU A 206 5.01 -17.46 7.93
N TYR A 207 5.35 -16.21 8.24
CA TYR A 207 6.48 -15.89 9.12
C TYR A 207 6.32 -16.51 10.51
N GLN A 208 5.14 -16.39 11.13
CA GLN A 208 4.86 -17.00 12.44
C GLN A 208 4.94 -18.53 12.39
N ALA A 209 4.43 -19.15 11.32
CA ALA A 209 4.53 -20.59 11.12
C ALA A 209 6.01 -21.03 10.98
N LEU A 210 6.80 -20.32 10.17
CA LEU A 210 8.22 -20.62 9.97
C LEU A 210 9.03 -20.41 11.26
N GLU A 211 8.70 -19.39 12.04
CA GLU A 211 9.33 -19.14 13.35
C GLU A 211 9.02 -20.27 14.35
N SER A 212 7.78 -20.77 14.36
CA SER A 212 7.41 -21.91 15.20
C SER A 212 8.16 -23.19 14.82
N GLN A 213 8.27 -23.48 13.51
CA GLN A 213 9.04 -24.61 12.98
C GLN A 213 10.52 -24.47 13.31
N LEU A 214 11.09 -23.26 13.22
CA LEU A 214 12.49 -23.02 13.59
C LEU A 214 12.75 -23.32 15.06
N ARG A 215 11.82 -22.94 15.96
CA ARG A 215 11.93 -23.25 17.39
C ARG A 215 11.84 -24.75 17.66
N GLU A 216 10.93 -25.44 16.99
CA GLU A 216 10.81 -26.90 17.08
C GLU A 216 12.08 -27.60 16.59
N VAL A 217 12.58 -27.24 15.40
CA VAL A 217 13.83 -27.80 14.85
C VAL A 217 15.00 -27.56 15.80
N LYS A 218 15.16 -26.36 16.38
CA LYS A 218 16.22 -26.10 17.37
C LYS A 218 16.08 -26.94 18.63
N SER A 219 14.85 -27.20 19.10
CA SER A 219 14.60 -28.09 20.23
C SER A 219 14.95 -29.55 19.91
N THR A 220 14.59 -30.01 18.71
CA THR A 220 14.98 -31.36 18.26
C THR A 220 16.49 -31.49 18.08
N GLU A 221 17.14 -30.48 17.48
CA GLU A 221 18.60 -30.43 17.29
C GLU A 221 19.32 -30.51 18.63
N THR A 222 18.93 -29.70 19.62
CA THR A 222 19.51 -29.75 20.97
C THR A 222 19.31 -31.10 21.65
N SER A 223 18.11 -31.69 21.55
CA SER A 223 17.86 -33.05 22.06
C SER A 223 18.76 -34.10 21.38
N THR A 224 18.92 -34.03 20.06
CA THR A 224 19.80 -34.95 19.32
C THR A 224 21.27 -34.77 19.66
N LYS A 225 21.73 -33.53 19.89
CA LYS A 225 23.09 -33.25 20.37
C LYS A 225 23.35 -33.90 21.72
N PHE A 226 22.46 -33.72 22.70
CA PHE A 226 22.61 -34.38 24.00
C PHE A 226 22.61 -35.91 23.90
N LYS A 227 21.77 -36.50 23.02
CA LYS A 227 21.79 -37.94 22.77
C LYS A 227 23.11 -38.39 22.15
N LEU A 228 23.64 -37.63 21.19
CA LEU A 228 24.91 -37.92 20.53
C LEU A 228 26.07 -37.83 21.53
N GLU A 229 26.13 -36.78 22.35
CA GLU A 229 27.14 -36.63 23.41
C GLU A 229 27.07 -37.79 24.42
N SER A 230 25.86 -38.16 24.85
CA SER A 230 25.66 -39.30 25.76
C SER A 230 26.11 -40.63 25.16
N LEU A 231 25.75 -40.91 23.90
CA LEU A 231 26.18 -42.12 23.19
C LEU A 231 27.70 -42.13 22.95
N THR A 232 28.29 -40.97 22.67
CA THR A 232 29.74 -40.84 22.50
C THR A 232 30.47 -41.17 23.80
N GLN A 233 29.99 -40.63 24.93
CA GLN A 233 30.55 -40.94 26.25
C GLN A 233 30.42 -42.43 26.59
N GLN A 234 29.26 -43.06 26.31
CA GLN A 234 29.07 -44.49 26.52
C GLN A 234 30.02 -45.33 25.66
N LEU A 235 30.24 -44.92 24.41
CA LEU A 235 31.14 -45.58 23.48
C LEU A 235 32.60 -45.48 23.96
N ASP A 236 33.02 -44.33 24.45
CA ASP A 236 34.37 -44.14 25.00
C ASP A 236 34.60 -44.95 26.27
N LEU A 237 33.61 -45.00 27.17
CA LEU A 237 33.65 -45.87 28.35
C LEU A 237 33.77 -47.34 27.95
N ALA A 238 32.91 -47.82 27.04
CA ALA A 238 32.95 -49.20 26.56
C ALA A 238 34.29 -49.55 25.88
N LYS A 239 34.88 -48.62 25.12
CA LYS A 239 36.23 -48.78 24.56
C LYS A 239 37.27 -48.91 25.66
N SER A 240 37.27 -48.03 26.65
CA SER A 240 38.24 -48.06 27.76
C SER A 240 38.12 -49.35 28.60
N GLU A 241 36.89 -49.84 28.80
CA GLU A 241 36.64 -51.12 29.47
C GLU A 241 37.15 -52.31 28.64
N ALA A 242 36.93 -52.30 27.32
CA ALA A 242 37.43 -53.32 26.42
C ALA A 242 38.97 -53.34 26.38
N GLU A 243 39.60 -52.16 26.31
CA GLU A 243 41.06 -52.01 26.37
C GLU A 243 41.61 -52.56 27.69
N ARG A 244 41.00 -52.18 28.82
CA ARG A 244 41.38 -52.70 30.14
C ARG A 244 41.23 -54.21 30.24
N ALA A 245 40.08 -54.75 29.83
CA ALA A 245 39.85 -56.20 29.84
C ALA A 245 40.84 -56.95 28.94
N SER A 246 41.22 -56.37 27.80
CA SER A 246 42.24 -56.95 26.93
C SER A 246 43.64 -56.96 27.56
N ALA A 247 44.01 -55.88 28.27
CA ALA A 247 45.27 -55.80 29.01
C ALA A 247 45.30 -56.78 30.19
N ASP A 248 44.20 -56.88 30.94
CA ASP A 248 44.06 -57.83 32.05
C ASP A 248 44.12 -59.29 31.53
N LEU A 249 43.53 -59.58 30.37
CA LEU A 249 43.63 -60.89 29.74
C LEU A 249 45.05 -61.19 29.26
N ALA A 250 45.73 -60.22 28.65
CA ALA A 250 47.11 -60.37 28.17
C ALA A 250 48.08 -60.63 29.34
N THR A 251 47.98 -59.84 30.42
CA THR A 251 48.78 -60.02 31.63
C THR A 251 48.51 -61.37 32.28
N LYS A 252 47.23 -61.77 32.44
CA LYS A 252 46.90 -63.11 32.96
C LYS A 252 47.41 -64.25 32.09
N SER A 253 47.31 -64.12 30.78
CA SER A 253 47.85 -65.11 29.83
C SER A 253 49.37 -65.27 29.96
N GLU A 254 50.07 -64.15 30.15
CA GLU A 254 51.51 -64.15 30.41
C GLU A 254 51.85 -64.78 31.77
N GLU A 255 51.15 -64.39 32.84
CA GLU A 255 51.30 -64.97 34.18
C GLU A 255 51.12 -66.49 34.15
N PHE A 256 50.06 -67.00 33.51
CA PHE A 256 49.85 -68.45 33.37
C PHE A 256 50.94 -69.12 32.55
N SER A 257 51.45 -68.47 31.52
CA SER A 257 52.55 -69.00 30.71
C SER A 257 53.86 -69.07 31.51
N GLN A 258 54.18 -68.03 32.29
CA GLN A 258 55.32 -68.01 33.20
C GLN A 258 55.16 -69.06 34.31
N TYR A 259 54.00 -69.13 34.94
CA TYR A 259 53.68 -70.14 35.97
C TYR A 259 53.89 -71.56 35.43
N ARG A 260 53.37 -71.87 34.24
CA ARG A 260 53.57 -73.18 33.59
C ARG A 260 55.06 -73.48 33.35
N ARG A 261 55.84 -72.51 32.85
CA ARG A 261 57.29 -72.67 32.63
C ARG A 261 58.04 -72.93 33.93
N ASN A 262 57.76 -72.13 34.97
CA ASN A 262 58.39 -72.27 36.28
C ASN A 262 58.05 -73.62 36.92
N LYS A 263 56.78 -74.02 36.90
CA LYS A 263 56.35 -75.33 37.43
C LYS A 263 56.94 -76.49 36.66
N HIS A 264 57.04 -76.38 35.34
CA HIS A 264 57.72 -77.39 34.54
C HIS A 264 59.20 -77.48 34.90
N SER A 265 59.91 -76.36 35.07
CA SER A 265 61.31 -76.38 35.50
C SER A 265 61.50 -76.98 36.90
N GLU A 266 60.59 -76.69 37.84
CA GLU A 266 60.60 -77.24 39.20
C GLU A 266 60.38 -78.76 39.16
N LEU A 267 59.43 -79.24 38.36
CA LEU A 267 59.19 -80.67 38.16
C LEU A 267 60.41 -81.37 37.57
N VAL A 268 61.05 -80.79 36.54
CA VAL A 268 62.27 -81.35 35.94
C VAL A 268 63.43 -81.39 36.95
N GLN A 269 63.61 -80.34 37.74
CA GLN A 269 64.62 -80.31 38.81
C GLN A 269 64.33 -81.35 39.89
N LEU A 270 63.09 -81.47 40.34
CA LEU A 270 62.69 -82.44 41.34
C LEU A 270 62.88 -83.87 40.82
N GLN A 271 62.52 -84.14 39.57
CA GLN A 271 62.74 -85.42 38.91
C GLN A 271 64.24 -85.75 38.82
N ALA A 272 65.08 -84.80 38.38
CA ALA A 272 66.53 -85.00 38.35
C ALA A 272 67.11 -85.29 39.75
N SER A 273 66.62 -84.61 40.79
CA SER A 273 67.02 -84.88 42.18
C SER A 273 66.58 -86.26 42.66
N HIS A 274 65.38 -86.70 42.29
CA HIS A 274 64.85 -88.01 42.60
C HIS A 274 65.67 -89.11 41.94
N ASP A 275 66.00 -88.95 40.65
CA ASP A 275 66.84 -89.89 39.90
C ASP A 275 68.24 -90.00 40.52
N ALA A 276 68.83 -88.86 40.91
CA ALA A 276 70.13 -88.84 41.61
C ALA A 276 70.07 -89.54 42.99
N LEU A 277 69.03 -89.27 43.79
CA LEU A 277 68.79 -89.95 45.07
C LEU A 277 68.56 -91.46 44.89
N SER A 278 67.82 -91.86 43.87
CA SER A 278 67.56 -93.26 43.53
C SER A 278 68.84 -93.98 43.09
N GLN A 279 69.67 -93.34 42.27
CA GLN A 279 70.98 -93.85 41.89
C GLN A 279 71.91 -94.00 43.11
N ASN A 280 71.94 -92.99 43.98
CA ASN A 280 72.71 -93.04 45.24
C ASN A 280 72.20 -94.11 46.19
N PHE A 281 70.88 -94.29 46.32
CA PHE A 281 70.30 -95.35 47.12
C PHE A 281 70.70 -96.73 46.58
N THR A 282 70.61 -96.93 45.27
CA THR A 282 71.00 -98.18 44.60
C THR A 282 72.49 -98.47 44.81
N SER A 283 73.35 -97.44 44.68
CA SER A 283 74.79 -97.60 44.91
C SER A 283 75.10 -97.89 46.39
N LEU A 284 74.48 -97.19 47.33
CA LEU A 284 74.65 -97.43 48.76
C LEU A 284 74.12 -98.80 49.18
N GLN A 285 73.00 -99.25 48.61
CA GLN A 285 72.45 -100.58 48.84
C GLN A 285 73.40 -101.67 48.31
N SER A 286 74.00 -101.46 47.13
CA SER A 286 75.02 -102.38 46.60
C SER A 286 76.27 -102.43 47.48
N SER A 287 76.72 -101.27 47.98
CA SER A 287 77.83 -101.17 48.94
C SER A 287 77.51 -101.87 50.26
N HIS A 288 76.30 -101.67 50.80
CA HIS A 288 75.84 -102.35 52.00
C HIS A 288 75.78 -103.88 51.80
N LYS A 289 75.27 -104.37 50.66
CA LYS A 289 75.29 -105.80 50.35
C LYS A 289 76.72 -106.35 50.28
N THR A 290 77.63 -105.63 49.65
CA THR A 290 79.06 -106.00 49.62
C THR A 290 79.63 -106.04 51.04
N LEU A 291 79.41 -104.99 51.84
CA LEU A 291 79.89 -104.91 53.22
C LEU A 291 79.32 -106.04 54.09
N GLN A 292 78.03 -106.33 53.95
CA GLN A 292 77.37 -107.45 54.61
C GLN A 292 78.00 -108.78 54.19
N SER A 293 78.24 -108.99 52.89
CA SER A 293 78.93 -110.19 52.41
C SER A 293 80.35 -110.32 52.99
N THR A 294 81.12 -109.21 53.04
CA THR A 294 82.46 -109.19 53.63
C THR A 294 82.42 -109.44 55.14
N HIS A 295 81.41 -108.93 55.84
CA HIS A 295 81.21 -109.21 57.26
C HIS A 295 80.88 -110.69 57.49
N THR A 296 80.02 -111.29 56.66
CA THR A 296 79.72 -112.73 56.77
C THR A 296 80.94 -113.60 56.49
N THR A 297 81.79 -113.25 55.51
CA THR A 297 83.03 -113.97 55.27
C THR A 297 84.04 -113.77 56.39
N GLN A 298 84.22 -112.54 56.90
CA GLN A 298 85.07 -112.28 58.07
C GLN A 298 84.57 -113.03 59.32
N SER A 299 83.26 -113.02 59.58
CA SER A 299 82.67 -113.76 60.69
C SER A 299 82.93 -115.26 60.55
N ARG A 300 82.76 -115.83 59.35
CA ARG A 300 83.08 -117.24 59.07
C ARG A 300 84.57 -117.55 59.24
N GLN A 301 85.46 -116.66 58.79
CA GLN A 301 86.90 -116.78 59.01
C GLN A 301 87.25 -116.74 60.49
N LEU A 302 86.58 -115.87 61.27
CA LEU A 302 86.75 -115.76 62.71
C LEU A 302 86.25 -117.03 63.42
N THR A 303 85.10 -117.58 63.04
CA THR A 303 84.62 -118.88 63.55
C THR A 303 85.62 -119.99 63.22
N GLN A 304 86.12 -120.06 61.99
CA GLN A 304 87.15 -121.03 61.60
C GLN A 304 88.45 -120.87 62.39
N ALA A 305 88.88 -119.64 62.66
CA ALA A 305 90.06 -119.36 63.49
C ALA A 305 89.82 -119.80 64.95
N LEU A 306 88.64 -119.54 65.50
CA LEU A 306 88.26 -119.99 66.85
C LEU A 306 88.17 -121.53 66.94
N ASP A 307 87.61 -122.19 65.93
CA ASP A 307 87.58 -123.66 65.88
C ASP A 307 88.99 -124.25 65.77
N ARG A 308 89.88 -123.63 64.98
CA ARG A 308 91.30 -124.00 64.96
C ARG A 308 91.97 -123.80 66.32
N ILE A 309 91.65 -122.73 67.04
CA ILE A 309 92.17 -122.52 68.41
C ILE A 309 91.67 -123.63 69.32
N ARG A 310 90.38 -124.00 69.27
CA ARG A 310 89.84 -125.12 70.05
C ARG A 310 90.47 -126.46 69.67
N ASP A 311 90.68 -126.72 68.38
CA ASP A 311 91.37 -127.93 67.92
C ASP A 311 92.82 -127.95 68.39
N LEU A 312 93.53 -126.81 68.34
CA LEU A 312 94.89 -126.68 68.86
C LEU A 312 94.93 -126.84 70.38
N GLU A 313 93.99 -126.28 71.14
CA GLU A 313 93.83 -126.50 72.58
C GLU A 313 93.53 -127.97 72.88
N GLY A 314 92.65 -128.60 72.10
CA GLY A 314 92.35 -130.03 72.21
C GLY A 314 93.56 -130.90 71.90
N GLN A 315 94.35 -130.55 70.87
CA GLN A 315 95.63 -131.20 70.58
C GLN A 315 96.66 -130.96 71.68
N HIS A 316 96.70 -129.76 72.27
CA HIS A 316 97.58 -129.45 73.39
C HIS A 316 97.22 -130.28 74.62
N SER A 317 95.93 -130.34 74.95
CA SER A 317 95.39 -131.19 76.02
C SER A 317 95.64 -132.67 75.74
N HIS A 318 95.48 -133.14 74.51
CA HIS A 318 95.78 -134.52 74.13
C HIS A 318 97.28 -134.83 74.21
N ARG A 319 98.14 -133.89 73.81
CA ARG A 319 99.60 -133.99 74.01
C ARG A 319 99.94 -134.02 75.49
N GLU A 320 99.31 -133.19 76.31
CA GLU A 320 99.49 -133.22 77.76
C GLU A 320 99.01 -134.56 78.37
N ALA A 321 97.88 -135.10 77.90
CA ALA A 321 97.35 -136.39 78.33
C ALA A 321 98.25 -137.57 77.89
N THR A 322 98.80 -137.53 76.68
CA THR A 322 99.73 -138.55 76.18
C THR A 322 101.10 -138.45 76.86
N PHE A 323 101.64 -137.25 77.06
CA PHE A 323 102.84 -137.04 77.87
C PHE A 323 102.65 -137.54 79.31
N THR A 324 101.52 -137.26 79.95
CA THR A 324 101.25 -137.79 81.30
C THR A 324 101.09 -139.32 81.31
N ALA A 325 100.50 -139.91 80.28
CA ALA A 325 100.40 -141.36 80.12
C ALA A 325 101.77 -142.02 79.84
N GLU A 326 102.64 -141.41 79.02
CA GLU A 326 104.00 -141.87 78.76
C GLU A 326 104.88 -141.78 80.01
N VAL A 327 104.75 -140.71 80.80
CA VAL A 327 105.40 -140.61 82.11
C VAL A 327 104.91 -141.70 83.06
N ALA A 328 103.61 -142.03 83.04
CA ALA A 328 103.08 -143.14 83.84
C ALA A 328 103.55 -144.52 83.34
N GLY A 329 103.68 -144.70 82.03
CA GLY A 329 104.22 -145.90 81.40
C GLY A 329 105.70 -146.13 81.71
N LEU A 330 106.52 -145.07 81.64
CA LEU A 330 107.93 -145.10 82.03
C LEU A 330 108.09 -145.45 83.51
N LYS A 331 107.25 -144.91 84.40
CA LYS A 331 107.26 -145.30 85.82
C LYS A 331 106.97 -146.79 86.03
N LYS A 332 106.01 -147.37 85.30
CA LYS A 332 105.71 -148.81 85.38
C LYS A 332 106.84 -149.69 84.82
N LEU A 333 107.50 -149.26 83.74
CA LEU A 333 108.62 -149.99 83.14
C LEU A 333 109.84 -150.02 84.06
N ILE A 334 110.15 -148.90 84.72
CA ILE A 334 111.22 -148.84 85.73
C ILE A 334 110.90 -149.81 86.87
N GLY A 335 109.66 -149.83 87.35
CA GLY A 335 109.23 -150.81 88.35
C GLY A 335 109.37 -152.27 87.89
N ALA A 336 109.08 -152.57 86.62
CA ALA A 336 109.25 -153.92 86.06
C ALA A 336 110.73 -154.31 85.85
N MET A 337 111.61 -153.33 85.56
CA MET A 337 113.06 -153.57 85.46
C MET A 337 113.69 -153.86 86.83
N GLU A 338 113.29 -153.13 87.87
CA GLU A 338 113.73 -153.40 89.24
C GLU A 338 113.30 -154.80 89.72
N GLN A 339 112.09 -155.24 89.34
CA GLN A 339 111.58 -156.58 89.68
C GLN A 339 112.36 -157.69 89.00
N ARG A 340 112.73 -157.51 87.72
CA ARG A 340 113.52 -158.46 86.94
C ARG A 340 114.97 -158.56 87.42
N GLU A 341 115.55 -157.46 87.89
CA GLU A 341 116.91 -157.43 88.43
C GLU A 341 117.00 -158.20 89.75
N ASN A 342 115.95 -158.14 90.58
CA ASN A 342 115.85 -158.93 91.81
C ASN A 342 115.72 -160.44 91.54
N ASP A 343 114.97 -160.84 90.51
CA ASP A 343 114.80 -162.25 90.16
C ASP A 343 116.08 -162.83 89.54
N ASN A 344 116.82 -162.05 88.73
CA ASN A 344 118.12 -162.44 88.21
C ASN A 344 119.16 -162.67 89.32
N LYS A 345 119.17 -161.85 90.37
CA LYS A 345 120.05 -162.08 91.55
C LYS A 345 119.76 -163.41 92.24
N LYS A 346 118.48 -163.76 92.42
CA LYS A 346 118.08 -165.03 93.05
C LYS A 346 118.48 -166.27 92.23
N THR A 347 118.42 -166.18 90.90
CA THR A 347 118.86 -167.28 90.03
C THR A 347 120.37 -167.50 90.05
N VAL A 348 121.18 -166.44 90.18
CA VAL A 348 122.64 -166.56 90.24
C VAL A 348 123.08 -167.20 91.55
N GLU A 349 122.48 -166.82 92.69
CA GLU A 349 122.75 -167.47 93.99
C GLU A 349 122.34 -168.95 94.05
N SER A 350 121.40 -169.40 93.20
CA SER A 350 121.02 -170.81 93.10
C SER A 350 122.06 -171.64 92.34
N ILE A 351 122.66 -171.07 91.29
CA ILE A 351 123.64 -171.75 90.44
C ILE A 351 124.97 -171.93 91.18
N GLU A 352 125.36 -170.98 92.05
CA GLU A 352 126.60 -171.06 92.81
C GLU A 352 126.61 -172.20 93.85
N ARG A 353 125.46 -172.53 94.46
CA ARG A 353 125.35 -173.67 95.41
C ARG A 353 125.45 -175.04 94.71
N ASP A 354 125.00 -175.13 93.47
CA ASP A 354 125.03 -176.37 92.69
C ASP A 354 126.45 -176.71 92.19
N TYR A 355 127.33 -175.71 92.06
CA TYR A 355 128.74 -175.93 91.68
C TYR A 355 129.60 -176.48 92.84
N GLU A 356 129.35 -176.08 94.08
CA GLU A 356 130.11 -176.58 95.24
C GLU A 356 129.84 -178.07 95.52
N THR A 357 128.62 -178.55 95.26
CA THR A 357 128.23 -179.96 95.46
C THR A 357 128.78 -180.93 94.41
N ILE A 358 129.11 -180.44 93.20
CA ILE A 358 129.70 -181.25 92.13
C ILE A 358 131.21 -181.46 92.36
N ASN A 359 131.89 -180.47 92.93
CA ASN A 359 133.34 -180.55 93.18
C ASN A 359 133.68 -181.57 94.27
N GLU A 360 132.90 -181.65 95.35
CA GLU A 360 133.10 -182.67 96.41
C GLU A 360 132.87 -184.12 95.94
N ARG A 361 132.09 -184.33 94.86
CA ARG A 361 131.87 -185.67 94.27
C ARG A 361 133.03 -186.14 93.40
N MET A 362 133.80 -185.21 92.82
CA MET A 362 134.94 -185.54 91.97
C MET A 362 136.16 -185.95 92.80
N GLU A 363 136.40 -185.32 93.95
CA GLU A 363 137.50 -185.71 94.87
C GLU A 363 137.37 -187.13 95.43
N ARG A 364 136.14 -187.65 95.60
CA ARG A 364 135.90 -189.01 96.11
C ARG A 364 136.11 -190.11 95.07
N ARG A 365 136.10 -189.78 93.77
CA ARG A 365 136.24 -190.75 92.67
C ARG A 365 137.69 -190.96 92.23
N GLU A 366 138.57 -189.98 92.41
CA GLU A 366 140.01 -190.17 92.13
C GLU A 366 140.74 -190.95 93.22
N ALA A 367 140.26 -190.96 94.47
CA ALA A 367 140.87 -191.73 95.54
C ALA A 367 140.67 -193.26 95.40
N THR A 368 139.61 -193.71 94.70
CA THR A 368 139.24 -195.13 94.61
C THR A 368 139.84 -195.89 93.42
N LEU A 369 140.46 -195.19 92.46
CA LEU A 369 141.18 -195.83 91.33
C LEU A 369 142.70 -195.93 91.54
N ARG A 370 143.19 -195.61 92.75
CA ARG A 370 144.58 -195.79 93.19
C ARG A 370 144.85 -197.11 93.93
N GLU A 371 143.84 -197.99 94.11
CA GLU A 371 144.00 -199.30 94.78
C GLU A 371 143.85 -200.53 93.87
N GLU A 372 143.64 -200.37 92.55
CA GLU A 372 143.71 -201.48 91.58
C GLU A 372 144.60 -201.12 90.36
N ALA A 373 145.92 -201.01 90.60
CA ALA A 373 147.06 -201.38 89.73
C ALA A 373 148.37 -200.74 90.21
#